data_AF-A0A8S3HDC6-F1
#
_entry.id   AF-A0A8S3HDC6-F1
#
_cell.length_a   1.000
_cell.length_b   1.000
_cell.length_c   1.000
_cell.angle_alpha   90.00
_cell.angle_beta   90.00
_cell.angle_gamma   90.00
#
_symmetry.space_group_name_H-M   'P 1'
#
loop_
_entity.id
_entity.type
_entity.pdbx_description
1 polymer ?
#
loop_
_entity_poly.entity_id
_entity_poly.type
_entity_poly.pdbx_seq_one_letter_code
_entity_poly.pdbx_strand_id
1 'polypeptide(L)'
;IGESLQKSLPSLFNCFDNPADVLVIIECSDVLLSQDFIRSLSSSYKENVNQVKTNFSHILKIIERLVLANRIGDARNIIDDTIDVHFKTAVDISTLLQMFIRLCPQLNVDYRNEFCDQIIFPLSINLASEKCNKKLAPLLFDFALVILDLNVIKAPKCALELLEKKEYYPWKELAPKFAHLIRSCAAYDIIDSEDHFADINYLDNIIRLAAERSEVNQTIVQATHDEALRAILRWLGPATSINKMIWCSHVYRMGQYLLDLIDQRQITIEICAQLIEALNKRISKSEEDETSDGLERFFTNVTSKLATYLQQLKSLPENIHREIVSFILAALALPLKRENGEISFEKEMANTIWLVIGELLTSEKEVRIYEPCIKRIHSLACDDR
;
A
#
# COMPACT_ATOMS: atom_id res chain seq x y z
N ILE A 1 -31.11 -8.57 37.08
CA ILE A 1 -29.66 -8.92 37.02
C ILE A 1 -28.86 -7.78 36.41
N GLY A 2 -29.19 -7.28 35.22
CA GLY A 2 -28.47 -6.15 34.59
C GLY A 2 -28.47 -4.85 35.42
N GLU A 3 -29.62 -4.41 35.93
CA GLU A 3 -29.72 -3.24 36.82
C GLU A 3 -29.01 -3.44 38.18
N SER A 4 -28.91 -4.69 38.65
CA SER A 4 -28.19 -5.03 39.89
C SER A 4 -26.68 -4.99 39.67
N LEU A 5 -26.19 -5.51 38.53
CA LEU A 5 -24.79 -5.39 38.11
C LEU A 5 -24.39 -3.92 37.96
N GLN A 6 -25.25 -3.10 37.34
CA GLN A 6 -25.02 -1.66 37.15
C GLN A 6 -24.79 -0.91 38.47
N LYS A 7 -25.61 -1.19 39.50
CA LYS A 7 -25.47 -0.56 40.82
C LYS A 7 -24.27 -1.08 41.61
N SER A 8 -23.77 -2.27 41.30
CA SER A 8 -22.63 -2.91 41.95
C SER A 8 -21.30 -2.63 41.25
N LEU A 9 -21.26 -1.90 40.13
CA LEU A 9 -20.07 -1.79 39.28
C LEU A 9 -18.81 -1.20 39.91
N PRO A 10 -18.89 -0.11 40.71
CA PRO A 10 -17.74 0.39 41.45
C PRO A 10 -17.21 -0.66 42.44
N SER A 11 -18.07 -1.58 42.90
CA SER A 11 -17.68 -2.73 43.73
C SER A 11 -17.24 -3.95 42.91
N LEU A 12 -17.69 -4.16 41.67
CA LEU A 12 -17.24 -5.28 40.82
C LEU A 12 -15.73 -5.21 40.62
N PHE A 13 -15.19 -4.08 40.17
CA PHE A 13 -13.73 -3.94 39.99
C PHE A 13 -12.93 -4.05 41.31
N ASN A 14 -13.58 -3.87 42.46
CA ASN A 14 -12.98 -4.00 43.79
C ASN A 14 -13.20 -5.38 44.45
N CYS A 15 -14.10 -6.22 43.92
CA CYS A 15 -14.50 -7.49 44.53
C CYS A 15 -13.95 -8.72 43.81
N PHE A 16 -13.33 -8.58 42.64
CA PHE A 16 -12.72 -9.73 41.97
C PHE A 16 -11.24 -9.83 42.33
N ASP A 17 -10.96 -10.70 43.29
CA ASP A 17 -9.60 -11.15 43.60
C ASP A 17 -8.94 -11.87 42.41
N ASN A 18 -9.73 -12.27 41.38
CA ASN A 18 -9.26 -12.97 40.20
C ASN A 18 -9.70 -12.29 38.88
N PRO A 19 -8.77 -11.67 38.13
CA PRO A 19 -9.09 -11.00 36.86
C PRO A 19 -9.57 -11.95 35.75
N ALA A 20 -9.41 -13.28 35.89
CA ALA A 20 -9.92 -14.25 34.92
C ALA A 20 -11.46 -14.37 34.93
N ASP A 21 -12.09 -14.27 36.10
CA ASP A 21 -13.54 -14.45 36.23
C ASP A 21 -14.30 -13.25 35.65
N VAL A 22 -13.72 -12.06 35.74
CA VAL A 22 -14.24 -10.83 35.11
C VAL A 22 -14.17 -10.90 33.60
N LEU A 23 -13.08 -11.46 33.05
CA LEU A 23 -12.92 -11.65 31.61
C LEU A 23 -14.02 -12.54 31.04
N VAL A 24 -14.41 -13.61 31.74
CA VAL A 24 -15.50 -14.51 31.32
C VAL A 24 -16.86 -13.79 31.35
N ILE A 25 -17.12 -12.97 32.35
CA ILE A 25 -18.37 -12.19 32.43
C ILE A 25 -18.40 -11.12 31.33
N ILE A 26 -17.27 -10.47 31.05
CA ILE A 26 -17.11 -9.52 29.93
C ILE A 26 -17.29 -10.21 28.59
N GLU A 27 -16.82 -11.44 28.41
CA GLU A 27 -17.00 -12.19 27.16
C GLU A 27 -18.47 -12.59 26.93
N CYS A 28 -19.22 -12.85 27.99
CA CYS A 28 -20.54 -13.48 27.91
C CYS A 28 -21.74 -12.53 28.10
N SER A 29 -21.56 -11.22 28.35
CA SER A 29 -22.65 -10.33 28.78
C SER A 29 -22.85 -9.08 27.92
N ASP A 30 -24.02 -8.95 27.30
CA ASP A 30 -24.42 -7.74 26.55
C ASP A 30 -24.78 -6.54 27.45
N VAL A 31 -25.06 -6.77 28.74
CA VAL A 31 -25.34 -5.72 29.73
C VAL A 31 -24.18 -4.73 29.87
N LEU A 32 -22.95 -5.24 29.70
CA LEU A 32 -21.70 -4.48 29.80
C LEU A 32 -21.43 -3.61 28.58
N LEU A 33 -22.32 -3.63 27.58
CA LEU A 33 -22.29 -2.68 26.47
C LEU A 33 -23.35 -1.57 26.65
N SER A 34 -24.19 -1.55 27.68
CA SER A 34 -25.18 -0.47 27.84
C SER A 34 -24.52 0.92 27.94
N GLN A 35 -25.16 1.98 27.42
CA GLN A 35 -24.58 3.34 27.47
C GLN A 35 -24.30 3.83 28.89
N ASP A 36 -25.18 3.50 29.83
CA ASP A 36 -25.02 3.84 31.24
C ASP A 36 -23.83 3.11 31.87
N PHE A 37 -23.58 1.85 31.47
CA PHE A 37 -22.36 1.13 31.86
C PHE A 37 -21.11 1.86 31.35
N ILE A 38 -21.09 2.22 30.07
CA ILE A 38 -19.94 2.88 29.43
C ILE A 38 -19.63 4.22 30.11
N ARG A 39 -20.66 5.03 30.37
CA ARG A 39 -20.51 6.28 31.13
C ARG A 39 -19.95 6.04 32.53
N SER A 40 -20.48 5.05 33.26
CA SER A 40 -20.01 4.72 34.60
C SER A 40 -18.56 4.24 34.58
N LEU A 41 -18.17 3.44 33.57
CA LEU A 41 -16.79 2.97 33.40
C LEU A 41 -15.83 4.15 33.18
N SER A 42 -16.15 5.05 32.23
CA SER A 42 -15.38 6.27 31.95
C SER A 42 -15.23 7.17 33.18
N SER A 43 -16.31 7.40 33.93
CA SER A 43 -16.26 8.19 35.17
C SER A 43 -15.38 7.51 36.24
N SER A 44 -15.57 6.21 36.46
CA SER A 44 -14.76 5.46 37.43
C SER A 44 -13.28 5.41 37.07
N TYR A 45 -12.96 5.39 35.76
CA TYR A 45 -11.61 5.41 35.25
C TYR A 45 -10.86 6.69 35.67
N LYS A 46 -11.51 7.85 35.50
CA LYS A 46 -10.95 9.16 35.86
C LYS A 46 -10.65 9.26 37.36
N GLU A 47 -11.46 8.62 38.19
CA GLU A 47 -11.35 8.67 39.64
C GLU A 47 -10.35 7.66 40.23
N ASN A 48 -10.10 6.51 39.56
CA ASN A 48 -9.39 5.35 40.14
C ASN A 48 -8.26 4.77 39.26
N VAL A 49 -7.49 5.63 38.60
CA VAL A 49 -6.39 5.28 37.67
C VAL A 49 -5.53 4.08 38.09
N ASN A 50 -5.12 3.98 39.36
CA ASN A 50 -4.22 2.93 39.83
C ASN A 50 -4.86 1.53 39.87
N GLN A 51 -6.15 1.43 40.24
CA GLN A 51 -6.88 0.15 40.22
C GLN A 51 -7.25 -0.27 38.80
N VAL A 52 -7.34 0.69 37.88
CA VAL A 52 -7.66 0.39 36.50
C VAL A 52 -6.44 -0.10 35.72
N LYS A 53 -5.23 0.33 36.09
CA LYS A 53 -3.99 -0.28 35.58
C LYS A 53 -3.93 -1.78 35.74
N THR A 54 -4.40 -2.30 36.88
CA THR A 54 -4.49 -3.73 37.12
C THR A 54 -5.52 -4.46 36.25
N ASN A 55 -6.49 -3.72 35.67
CA ASN A 55 -7.60 -4.28 34.89
C ASN A 55 -7.57 -3.83 33.41
N PHE A 56 -6.44 -3.33 32.91
CA PHE A 56 -6.33 -2.77 31.55
C PHE A 56 -6.77 -3.76 30.45
N SER A 57 -6.48 -5.05 30.61
CA SER A 57 -6.90 -6.11 29.67
C SER A 57 -8.43 -6.25 29.55
N HIS A 58 -9.19 -5.96 30.61
CA HIS A 58 -10.65 -5.97 30.61
C HIS A 58 -11.20 -4.83 29.77
N ILE A 59 -10.61 -3.64 29.91
CA ILE A 59 -10.98 -2.45 29.14
C ILE A 59 -10.75 -2.68 27.65
N LEU A 60 -9.61 -3.27 27.29
CA LEU A 60 -9.32 -3.64 25.91
C LEU A 60 -10.38 -4.60 25.34
N LYS A 61 -10.83 -5.61 26.10
CA LYS A 61 -11.92 -6.49 25.64
C LYS A 61 -13.25 -5.77 25.45
N ILE A 62 -13.57 -4.80 26.31
CA ILE A 62 -14.78 -3.98 26.16
C ILE A 62 -14.68 -3.13 24.88
N ILE A 63 -13.55 -2.48 24.65
CA ILE A 63 -13.27 -1.71 23.43
C ILE A 63 -13.43 -2.60 22.19
N GLU A 64 -12.79 -3.77 22.19
CA GLU A 64 -12.88 -4.74 21.08
C GLU A 64 -14.34 -5.12 20.78
N ARG A 65 -15.13 -5.45 21.81
CA ARG A 65 -16.56 -5.78 21.64
C ARG A 65 -17.37 -4.61 21.10
N LEU A 66 -17.12 -3.39 21.57
CA LEU A 66 -17.81 -2.20 21.08
C LEU A 66 -17.50 -1.95 19.60
N VAL A 67 -16.24 -2.10 19.20
CA VAL A 67 -15.83 -1.94 17.82
C VAL A 67 -16.44 -3.03 16.92
N LEU A 68 -16.41 -4.30 17.34
CA LEU A 68 -17.05 -5.41 16.61
C LEU A 68 -18.58 -5.26 16.53
N ALA A 69 -19.19 -4.61 17.51
CA ALA A 69 -20.61 -4.23 17.50
C ALA A 69 -20.89 -2.93 16.71
N ASN A 70 -19.91 -2.40 15.98
CA ASN A 70 -19.98 -1.14 15.20
C ASN A 70 -20.32 0.10 16.03
N ARG A 71 -19.98 0.10 17.33
CA ARG A 71 -20.19 1.23 18.26
C ARG A 71 -18.91 2.02 18.43
N ILE A 72 -18.44 2.58 17.32
CA ILE A 72 -17.14 3.24 17.22
C ILE A 72 -17.02 4.44 18.15
N GLY A 73 -18.05 5.30 18.21
CA GLY A 73 -18.05 6.47 19.09
C GLY A 73 -17.99 6.13 20.59
N ASP A 74 -18.65 5.04 21.00
CA ASP A 74 -18.58 4.57 22.39
C ASP A 74 -17.20 4.01 22.73
N ALA A 75 -16.62 3.24 21.81
CA ALA A 75 -15.26 2.73 21.95
C ALA A 75 -14.24 3.88 22.06
N ARG A 76 -14.38 4.89 21.20
CA ARG A 76 -13.54 6.10 21.24
C ARG A 76 -13.57 6.78 22.61
N ASN A 77 -14.75 6.99 23.19
CA ASN A 77 -14.85 7.67 24.50
C ASN A 77 -14.03 6.95 25.58
N ILE A 78 -14.09 5.61 25.60
CA ILE A 78 -13.30 4.81 26.53
C ILE A 78 -11.80 4.93 26.20
N ILE A 79 -11.44 4.88 24.91
CA ILE A 79 -10.06 4.98 24.45
C ILE A 79 -9.46 6.33 24.83
N ASP A 80 -10.12 7.45 24.54
CA ASP A 80 -9.64 8.81 24.82
C ASP A 80 -9.37 8.98 26.33
N ASP A 81 -10.30 8.51 27.17
CA ASP A 81 -10.14 8.54 28.64
C ASP A 81 -8.98 7.64 29.12
N THR A 82 -8.68 6.55 28.39
CA THR A 82 -7.66 5.56 28.76
C THR A 82 -6.26 5.93 28.25
N ILE A 83 -6.15 6.51 27.05
CA ILE A 83 -4.90 6.86 26.38
C ILE A 83 -4.13 7.92 27.18
N ASP A 84 -4.80 8.98 27.62
CA ASP A 84 -4.17 10.11 28.34
C ASP A 84 -3.46 9.69 29.64
N VAL A 85 -3.88 8.57 30.22
CA VAL A 85 -3.42 8.10 31.53
C VAL A 85 -2.38 6.97 31.42
N HIS A 86 -2.45 6.14 30.37
CA HIS A 86 -1.57 4.97 30.19
C HIS A 86 -0.39 5.16 29.25
N PHE A 87 -0.37 6.20 28.42
CA PHE A 87 0.74 6.41 27.46
C PHE A 87 2.13 6.54 28.13
N LYS A 88 2.18 6.76 29.46
CA LYS A 88 3.43 6.75 30.25
C LYS A 88 4.03 5.35 30.47
N THR A 89 3.36 4.25 30.15
CA THR A 89 3.84 2.87 30.36
C THR A 89 3.86 2.03 29.06
N ALA A 90 5.06 1.69 28.57
CA ALA A 90 5.26 1.00 27.29
C ALA A 90 4.58 -0.39 27.14
N VAL A 91 4.28 -1.08 28.25
CA VAL A 91 3.63 -2.40 28.26
C VAL A 91 2.16 -2.32 27.82
N ASP A 92 1.49 -1.23 28.18
CA ASP A 92 0.05 -1.06 27.93
C ASP A 92 -0.19 -0.75 26.44
N ILE A 93 0.68 0.06 25.83
CA ILE A 93 0.62 0.41 24.40
C ILE A 93 0.79 -0.82 23.51
N SER A 94 1.71 -1.74 23.85
CA SER A 94 1.91 -2.96 23.06
C SER A 94 0.64 -3.82 23.00
N THR A 95 -0.08 -3.94 24.12
CA THR A 95 -1.29 -4.75 24.20
C THR A 95 -2.44 -4.13 23.40
N LEU A 96 -2.56 -2.80 23.48
CA LEU A 96 -3.52 -2.02 22.69
C LEU A 96 -3.27 -2.20 21.17
N LEU A 97 -2.03 -2.06 20.73
CA LEU A 97 -1.65 -2.23 19.33
C LEU A 97 -1.92 -3.65 18.83
N GLN A 98 -1.57 -4.68 19.61
CA GLN A 98 -1.86 -6.07 19.25
C GLN A 98 -3.35 -6.36 19.10
N MET A 99 -4.18 -5.78 19.99
CA MET A 99 -5.63 -5.85 19.87
C MET A 99 -6.10 -5.22 18.55
N PHE A 100 -5.63 -4.01 18.23
CA PHE A 100 -6.04 -3.35 16.97
C PHE A 100 -5.55 -4.08 15.72
N ILE A 101 -4.34 -4.64 15.75
CA ILE A 101 -3.81 -5.48 14.65
C ILE A 101 -4.73 -6.67 14.39
N ARG A 102 -5.22 -7.33 15.44
CA ARG A 102 -6.18 -8.44 15.32
C ARG A 102 -7.56 -7.97 14.85
N LEU A 103 -7.97 -6.77 15.25
CA LEU A 103 -9.32 -6.25 15.06
C LEU A 103 -9.55 -5.67 13.67
N CYS A 104 -8.57 -4.96 13.09
CA CYS A 104 -8.72 -4.28 11.80
C CYS A 104 -9.26 -5.20 10.68
N PRO A 105 -8.77 -6.45 10.50
CA PRO A 105 -9.30 -7.35 9.48
C PRO A 105 -10.75 -7.82 9.69
N GLN A 106 -11.27 -7.71 10.92
CA GLN A 106 -12.61 -8.17 11.29
C GLN A 106 -13.67 -7.06 11.17
N LEU A 107 -13.26 -5.83 10.88
CA LEU A 107 -14.16 -4.70 10.79
C LEU A 107 -15.11 -4.81 9.60
N ASN A 108 -16.38 -4.53 9.88
CA ASN A 108 -17.37 -4.31 8.85
C ASN A 108 -16.94 -3.14 7.95
N VAL A 109 -16.97 -3.37 6.64
CA VAL A 109 -16.56 -2.43 5.59
C VAL A 109 -17.20 -1.06 5.77
N ASP A 110 -18.50 -1.03 6.12
CA ASP A 110 -19.28 0.21 6.24
C ASP A 110 -18.77 1.14 7.36
N TYR A 111 -18.09 0.58 8.36
CA TYR A 111 -17.62 1.32 9.54
C TYR A 111 -16.12 1.58 9.54
N ARG A 112 -15.37 1.09 8.53
CA ARG A 112 -13.91 1.26 8.47
C ARG A 112 -13.48 2.71 8.39
N ASN A 113 -14.20 3.54 7.63
CA ASN A 113 -13.95 4.99 7.56
C ASN A 113 -14.13 5.66 8.93
N GLU A 114 -15.26 5.39 9.58
CA GLU A 114 -15.56 5.93 10.92
C GLU A 114 -14.52 5.48 11.95
N PHE A 115 -14.14 4.20 11.91
CA PHE A 115 -13.10 3.63 12.76
C PHE A 115 -11.74 4.29 12.54
N CYS A 116 -11.35 4.49 11.28
CA CYS A 116 -10.13 5.22 10.94
C CYS A 116 -10.14 6.64 11.51
N ASP A 117 -11.25 7.36 11.32
CA ASP A 117 -11.40 8.74 11.75
C ASP A 117 -11.38 8.92 13.26
N GLN A 118 -12.18 8.11 13.95
CA GLN A 118 -12.49 8.35 15.35
C GLN A 118 -11.51 7.67 16.30
N ILE A 119 -10.86 6.59 15.86
CA ILE A 119 -9.99 5.79 16.73
C ILE A 119 -8.56 5.79 16.22
N ILE A 120 -8.34 5.39 14.97
CA ILE A 120 -6.98 5.17 14.45
C ILE A 120 -6.21 6.48 14.29
N PHE A 121 -6.83 7.50 13.69
CA PHE A 121 -6.15 8.76 13.39
C PHE A 121 -5.68 9.52 14.66
N PRO A 122 -6.50 9.71 15.70
CA PRO A 122 -6.03 10.28 16.97
C PRO A 122 -4.92 9.44 17.61
N LEU A 123 -5.08 8.11 17.60
CA LEU A 123 -4.08 7.19 18.15
C LEU A 123 -2.75 7.29 17.38
N SER A 124 -2.77 7.36 16.05
CA SER A 124 -1.57 7.48 15.24
C SER A 124 -0.82 8.77 15.51
N ILE A 125 -1.53 9.90 15.67
CA ILE A 125 -0.92 11.19 16.05
C ILE A 125 -0.25 11.06 17.42
N ASN A 126 -0.94 10.49 18.41
CA ASN A 126 -0.39 10.35 19.76
C ASN A 126 0.87 9.48 19.76
N LEU A 127 0.84 8.32 19.10
CA LEU A 127 2.02 7.45 18.93
C LEU A 127 3.15 8.13 18.12
N ALA A 128 2.79 8.96 17.15
CA ALA A 128 3.71 9.78 16.36
C ALA A 128 4.25 11.00 17.13
N SER A 129 3.63 11.47 18.19
CA SER A 129 4.17 12.55 19.02
C SER A 129 5.16 12.05 20.08
N GLU A 130 5.03 10.80 20.53
CA GLU A 130 5.84 10.30 21.64
C GLU A 130 7.25 9.85 21.23
N LYS A 131 8.18 9.92 22.20
CA LYS A 131 9.45 9.17 22.19
C LYS A 131 9.16 7.67 22.36
N CYS A 132 8.39 7.11 21.44
CA CYS A 132 8.06 5.69 21.42
C CYS A 132 9.37 4.88 21.51
N ASN A 133 9.34 3.84 22.33
CA ASN A 133 10.48 2.95 22.52
C ASN A 133 10.77 2.23 21.21
N LYS A 134 12.03 2.17 20.74
CA LYS A 134 12.43 1.43 19.52
C LYS A 134 11.94 -0.03 19.54
N LYS A 135 11.71 -0.60 20.73
CA LYS A 135 11.10 -1.93 20.91
C LYS A 135 9.69 -2.08 20.32
N LEU A 136 8.92 -1.00 20.20
CA LEU A 136 7.57 -1.01 19.61
C LEU A 136 7.59 -0.86 18.08
N ALA A 137 8.74 -0.58 17.46
CA ALA A 137 8.81 -0.26 16.04
C ALA A 137 8.26 -1.37 15.13
N PRO A 138 8.58 -2.67 15.36
CA PRO A 138 7.99 -3.74 14.56
C PRO A 138 6.47 -3.81 14.66
N LEU A 139 5.93 -3.54 15.84
CA LEU A 139 4.50 -3.59 16.12
C LEU A 139 3.76 -2.40 15.52
N LEU A 140 4.36 -1.20 15.55
CA LEU A 140 3.84 -0.01 14.88
C LEU A 140 3.86 -0.18 13.36
N PHE A 141 4.87 -0.84 12.81
CA PHE A 141 4.91 -1.18 11.40
C PHE A 141 3.77 -2.16 11.04
N ASP A 142 3.58 -3.23 11.82
CA ASP A 142 2.45 -4.16 11.63
C ASP A 142 1.09 -3.46 11.73
N PHE A 143 0.98 -2.49 12.64
CA PHE A 143 -0.22 -1.69 12.77
C PHE A 143 -0.47 -0.82 11.53
N ALA A 144 0.56 -0.17 10.99
CA ALA A 144 0.44 0.60 9.74
C ALA A 144 -0.02 -0.28 8.56
N LEU A 145 0.46 -1.52 8.46
CA LEU A 145 0.04 -2.47 7.42
C LEU A 145 -1.44 -2.80 7.51
N VAL A 146 -1.94 -3.19 8.69
CA VAL A 146 -3.35 -3.54 8.84
C VAL A 146 -4.28 -2.34 8.69
N ILE A 147 -3.80 -1.11 8.97
CA ILE A 147 -4.53 0.12 8.70
C ILE A 147 -4.71 0.29 7.19
N LEU A 148 -3.64 0.13 6.40
CA LEU A 148 -3.72 0.20 4.94
C LEU A 148 -4.66 -0.87 4.38
N ASP A 149 -4.65 -2.08 4.94
CA ASP A 149 -5.56 -3.18 4.53
C ASP A 149 -7.05 -2.87 4.75
N LEU A 150 -7.40 -1.83 5.53
CA LEU A 150 -8.79 -1.38 5.65
C LEU A 150 -9.35 -0.90 4.30
N ASN A 151 -8.47 -0.46 3.39
CA ASN A 151 -8.78 0.02 2.04
C ASN A 151 -9.83 1.14 2.03
N VAL A 152 -9.58 2.18 2.82
CA VAL A 152 -10.45 3.35 2.97
C VAL A 152 -9.65 4.65 2.86
N ILE A 153 -10.28 5.71 2.34
CA ILE A 153 -9.61 6.96 1.92
C ILE A 153 -8.67 7.55 2.97
N LYS A 154 -9.00 7.44 4.26
CA LYS A 154 -8.23 8.06 5.35
C LYS A 154 -7.15 7.18 5.98
N ALA A 155 -7.18 5.88 5.71
CA ALA A 155 -6.17 4.95 6.23
C ALA A 155 -4.73 5.31 5.82
N PRO A 156 -4.45 5.73 4.57
CA PRO A 156 -3.11 6.14 4.15
C PRO A 156 -2.49 7.23 5.03
N LYS A 157 -3.28 8.25 5.40
CA LYS A 157 -2.83 9.32 6.30
C LYS A 157 -2.37 8.76 7.64
N CYS A 158 -3.20 7.91 8.24
CA CYS A 158 -2.93 7.31 9.54
C CYS A 158 -1.66 6.44 9.51
N ALA A 159 -1.49 5.64 8.46
CA ALA A 159 -0.32 4.80 8.29
C ALA A 159 0.95 5.64 8.09
N LEU A 160 0.88 6.72 7.31
CA LEU A 160 2.02 7.60 7.07
C LEU A 160 2.52 8.27 8.36
N GLU A 161 1.61 8.77 9.22
CA GLU A 161 1.95 9.35 10.52
C GLU A 161 2.79 8.39 11.38
N LEU A 162 2.50 7.09 11.31
CA LEU A 162 3.28 6.07 12.00
C LEU A 162 4.64 5.85 11.34
N LEU A 163 4.70 5.81 10.00
CA LEU A 163 5.89 5.41 9.23
C LEU A 163 6.94 6.52 9.04
N GLU A 164 6.57 7.80 9.08
CA GLU A 164 7.47 8.92 8.78
C GLU A 164 8.61 9.14 9.79
N LYS A 165 8.58 8.47 10.94
CA LYS A 165 9.69 8.47 11.92
C LYS A 165 10.87 7.64 11.43
N LYS A 166 11.57 8.14 10.42
CA LYS A 166 12.65 7.47 9.69
C LYS A 166 13.74 6.85 10.57
N GLU A 167 14.14 7.50 11.67
CA GLU A 167 15.21 7.05 12.56
C GLU A 167 14.80 5.97 13.58
N TYR A 168 13.49 5.72 13.67
CA TYR A 168 12.88 4.88 14.68
C TYR A 168 12.91 3.39 14.29
N TYR A 169 12.72 3.09 13.02
CA TYR A 169 12.48 1.73 12.54
C TYR A 169 13.76 0.95 12.23
N PRO A 170 13.85 -0.34 12.64
CA PRO A 170 14.92 -1.24 12.21
C PRO A 170 14.66 -1.75 10.79
N TRP A 171 14.84 -0.88 9.79
CA TRP A 171 14.47 -1.13 8.38
C TRP A 171 14.99 -2.45 7.80
N LYS A 172 16.18 -2.90 8.23
CA LYS A 172 16.75 -4.17 7.79
C LYS A 172 15.91 -5.37 8.23
N GLU A 173 15.43 -5.35 9.46
CA GLU A 173 14.59 -6.43 10.02
C GLU A 173 13.17 -6.40 9.45
N LEU A 174 12.70 -5.21 9.08
CA LEU A 174 11.36 -5.01 8.52
C LEU A 174 11.29 -5.25 7.01
N ALA A 175 12.43 -5.42 6.33
CA ALA A 175 12.48 -5.59 4.87
C ALA A 175 11.49 -6.63 4.31
N PRO A 176 11.29 -7.82 4.93
CA PRO A 176 10.32 -8.80 4.43
C PRO A 176 8.86 -8.30 4.42
N LYS A 177 8.54 -7.32 5.27
CA LYS A 177 7.18 -6.76 5.39
C LYS A 177 6.87 -5.69 4.35
N PHE A 178 7.87 -5.19 3.63
CA PHE A 178 7.66 -4.20 2.57
C PHE A 178 6.85 -4.77 1.40
N ALA A 179 6.93 -6.08 1.13
CA ALA A 179 6.07 -6.73 0.13
C ALA A 179 4.58 -6.50 0.45
N HIS A 180 4.19 -6.68 1.72
CA HIS A 180 2.82 -6.41 2.18
C HIS A 180 2.49 -4.93 2.06
N LEU A 181 3.38 -4.03 2.50
CA LEU A 181 3.19 -2.58 2.36
C LEU A 181 2.85 -2.18 0.91
N ILE A 182 3.66 -2.65 -0.04
CA ILE A 182 3.47 -2.36 -1.47
C ILE A 182 2.15 -2.94 -1.97
N ARG A 183 1.83 -4.18 -1.62
CA ARG A 183 0.56 -4.81 -2.00
C ARG A 183 -0.65 -4.03 -1.48
N SER A 184 -0.63 -3.61 -0.21
CA SER A 184 -1.72 -2.86 0.41
C SER A 184 -1.88 -1.49 -0.24
N CYS A 185 -0.78 -0.75 -0.45
CA CYS A 185 -0.84 0.53 -1.17
C CYS A 185 -1.36 0.36 -2.59
N ALA A 186 -0.93 -0.68 -3.30
CA ALA A 186 -1.35 -0.93 -4.66
C ALA A 186 -2.85 -1.22 -4.76
N ALA A 187 -3.51 -1.75 -3.72
CA ALA A 187 -4.94 -2.09 -3.73
C ALA A 187 -5.89 -0.88 -3.71
N TYR A 188 -5.38 0.32 -3.43
CA TYR A 188 -6.15 1.58 -3.43
C TYR A 188 -6.46 2.08 -4.84
N ASP A 189 -5.91 1.42 -5.85
CA ASP A 189 -6.20 1.70 -7.24
C ASP A 189 -7.68 1.48 -7.61
N ILE A 190 -8.43 0.79 -6.74
CA ILE A 190 -9.86 0.48 -6.89
C ILE A 190 -10.78 1.53 -6.24
N ILE A 191 -10.25 2.50 -5.47
CA ILE A 191 -11.09 3.48 -4.78
C ILE A 191 -11.47 4.60 -5.76
N ASP A 192 -12.76 4.68 -6.08
CA ASP A 192 -13.35 5.74 -6.90
C ASP A 192 -13.21 7.09 -6.18
N SER A 193 -12.38 7.99 -6.70
CA SER A 193 -11.97 9.19 -5.95
C SER A 193 -11.92 10.46 -6.81
N GLU A 194 -13.02 10.86 -7.42
CA GLU A 194 -13.07 12.20 -8.05
C GLU A 194 -12.92 13.33 -7.02
N ASP A 195 -13.37 13.11 -5.77
CA ASP A 195 -13.43 14.18 -4.74
C ASP A 195 -12.32 14.16 -3.66
N HIS A 196 -11.44 13.15 -3.62
CA HIS A 196 -10.56 12.91 -2.45
C HIS A 196 -9.06 12.83 -2.78
N PHE A 197 -8.64 13.43 -3.91
CA PHE A 197 -7.24 13.40 -4.39
C PHE A 197 -6.20 13.86 -3.37
N ALA A 198 -6.53 14.78 -2.47
CA ALA A 198 -5.61 15.29 -1.45
C ALA A 198 -5.21 14.20 -0.43
N ASP A 199 -6.14 13.32 -0.07
CA ASP A 199 -5.93 12.27 0.93
C ASP A 199 -5.22 11.04 0.36
N ILE A 200 -5.25 10.83 -0.96
CA ILE A 200 -4.57 9.70 -1.60
C ILE A 200 -3.07 10.01 -1.85
N ASN A 201 -2.67 11.28 -1.81
CA ASN A 201 -1.24 11.66 -1.82
C ASN A 201 -0.45 11.01 -0.68
N TYR A 202 -1.07 10.62 0.43
CA TYR A 202 -0.34 9.94 1.50
C TYR A 202 0.22 8.57 1.05
N LEU A 203 -0.42 7.88 0.11
CA LEU A 203 0.12 6.65 -0.48
C LEU A 203 1.41 6.90 -1.28
N ASP A 204 1.49 8.02 -2.00
CA ASP A 204 2.70 8.38 -2.74
C ASP A 204 3.90 8.55 -1.79
N ASN A 205 3.68 9.14 -0.62
CA ASN A 205 4.70 9.37 0.38
C ASN A 205 5.12 8.07 1.06
N ILE A 206 4.19 7.13 1.28
CA ILE A 206 4.51 5.79 1.81
C ILE A 206 5.38 5.00 0.83
N ILE A 207 5.03 4.99 -0.46
CA ILE A 207 5.82 4.28 -1.47
C ILE A 207 7.16 4.98 -1.69
N ARG A 208 7.20 6.32 -1.70
CA ARG A 208 8.45 7.08 -1.76
C ARG A 208 9.36 6.74 -0.58
N LEU A 209 8.81 6.63 0.63
CA LEU A 209 9.57 6.17 1.80
C LEU A 209 10.15 4.77 1.55
N ALA A 210 9.39 3.84 0.97
CA ALA A 210 9.90 2.52 0.63
C ALA A 210 11.05 2.56 -0.38
N ALA A 211 10.92 3.36 -1.44
CA ALA A 211 11.95 3.56 -2.46
C ALA A 211 13.24 4.18 -1.86
N GLU A 212 13.12 5.25 -1.07
CA GLU A 212 14.26 5.86 -0.37
C GLU A 212 14.97 4.86 0.55
N ARG A 213 14.23 3.92 1.16
CA ARG A 213 14.80 2.89 2.04
C ARG A 213 15.45 1.75 1.25
N SER A 214 14.97 1.47 0.05
CA SER A 214 15.50 0.41 -0.81
C SER A 214 16.85 0.80 -1.40
N GLU A 215 17.11 2.09 -1.63
CA GLU A 215 18.42 2.62 -2.07
C GLU A 215 19.56 2.22 -1.13
N VAL A 216 19.30 2.16 0.18
CA VAL A 216 20.29 1.80 1.21
C VAL A 216 20.18 0.35 1.69
N ASN A 217 19.12 -0.37 1.29
CA ASN A 217 18.88 -1.75 1.71
C ASN A 217 18.33 -2.61 0.57
N GLN A 218 19.24 -3.30 -0.13
CA GLN A 218 18.92 -4.21 -1.24
C GLN A 218 17.87 -5.28 -0.87
N THR A 219 17.80 -5.70 0.41
CA THR A 219 16.82 -6.69 0.87
C THR A 219 15.38 -6.21 0.66
N ILE A 220 15.15 -4.89 0.77
CA ILE A 220 13.83 -4.30 0.50
C ILE A 220 13.49 -4.47 -0.97
N VAL A 221 14.40 -4.10 -1.90
CA VAL A 221 14.21 -4.27 -3.35
C VAL A 221 13.85 -5.72 -3.70
N GLN A 222 14.58 -6.68 -3.12
CA GLN A 222 14.34 -8.10 -3.35
C GLN A 222 12.97 -8.55 -2.82
N ALA A 223 12.58 -8.08 -1.63
CA ALA A 223 11.29 -8.41 -1.04
C ALA A 223 10.12 -7.78 -1.81
N THR A 224 10.31 -6.61 -2.41
CA THR A 224 9.25 -5.86 -3.09
C THR A 224 9.12 -6.14 -4.59
N HIS A 225 10.14 -6.73 -5.23
CA HIS A 225 10.19 -6.90 -6.69
C HIS A 225 8.89 -7.45 -7.28
N ASP A 226 8.42 -8.60 -6.79
CA ASP A 226 7.25 -9.29 -7.32
C ASP A 226 5.96 -8.45 -7.18
N GLU A 227 5.75 -7.81 -6.02
CA GLU A 227 4.55 -7.03 -5.76
C GLU A 227 4.57 -5.71 -6.54
N ALA A 228 5.74 -5.06 -6.65
CA ALA A 228 5.91 -3.85 -7.45
C ALA A 228 5.69 -4.13 -8.94
N LEU A 229 6.29 -5.20 -9.47
CA LEU A 229 6.12 -5.61 -10.87
C LEU A 229 4.65 -5.97 -11.16
N ARG A 230 4.00 -6.73 -10.28
CA ARG A 230 2.57 -7.07 -10.42
C ARG A 230 1.69 -5.82 -10.46
N ALA A 231 1.94 -4.85 -9.58
CA ALA A 231 1.20 -3.59 -9.55
C ALA A 231 1.40 -2.79 -10.86
N ILE A 232 2.65 -2.64 -11.30
CA ILE A 232 2.98 -1.92 -12.54
C ILE A 232 2.34 -2.59 -13.76
N LEU A 233 2.49 -3.91 -13.92
CA LEU A 233 1.90 -4.63 -15.04
C LEU A 233 0.36 -4.53 -15.05
N ARG A 234 -0.27 -4.58 -13.87
CA ARG A 234 -1.72 -4.37 -13.75
C ARG A 234 -2.14 -2.98 -14.21
N TRP A 235 -1.42 -1.94 -13.81
CA TRP A 235 -1.75 -0.56 -14.18
C TRP A 235 -1.38 -0.24 -15.62
N LEU A 236 -0.34 -0.84 -16.18
CA LEU A 236 -0.04 -0.75 -17.61
C LEU A 236 -1.05 -1.53 -18.46
N GLY A 237 -1.59 -2.61 -17.92
CA GLY A 237 -2.56 -3.46 -18.58
C GLY A 237 -3.87 -2.73 -18.96
N PRO A 238 -4.64 -3.30 -19.90
CA PRO A 238 -5.91 -2.70 -20.32
C PRO A 238 -6.84 -2.59 -19.11
N ALA A 239 -7.44 -1.40 -18.91
CA ALA A 239 -8.57 -1.26 -18.00
C ALA A 239 -9.61 -2.32 -18.40
N THR A 240 -9.84 -3.29 -17.52
CA THR A 240 -10.78 -4.38 -17.83
C THR A 240 -12.17 -3.77 -17.88
N SER A 241 -12.90 -4.01 -18.97
CA SER A 241 -14.21 -3.43 -19.27
C SER A 241 -15.32 -3.75 -18.25
N ILE A 242 -15.00 -4.47 -17.18
CA ILE A 242 -15.92 -4.78 -16.07
C ILE A 242 -16.00 -3.60 -15.09
N ASN A 243 -14.97 -2.76 -14.99
CA ASN A 243 -15.00 -1.48 -14.29
C ASN A 243 -14.39 -0.44 -15.23
N LYS A 244 -15.13 0.62 -15.60
CA LYS A 244 -14.60 1.80 -16.31
C LYS A 244 -13.60 2.57 -15.43
N MET A 245 -12.56 1.91 -14.95
CA MET A 245 -11.53 2.50 -14.10
C MET A 245 -10.54 3.22 -15.00
N ILE A 246 -10.78 4.52 -15.17
CA ILE A 246 -9.75 5.45 -15.61
C ILE A 246 -8.78 5.54 -14.44
N TRP A 247 -7.61 4.90 -14.55
CA TRP A 247 -6.57 5.04 -13.55
C TRP A 247 -6.20 6.52 -13.44
N CYS A 248 -6.35 7.10 -12.25
CA CYS A 248 -6.16 8.53 -12.05
C CYS A 248 -4.71 8.89 -11.66
N SER A 249 -4.42 10.19 -11.57
CA SER A 249 -3.07 10.75 -11.41
C SER A 249 -2.25 10.22 -10.22
N HIS A 250 -2.89 9.75 -9.15
CA HIS A 250 -2.16 9.21 -7.99
C HIS A 250 -1.53 7.85 -8.30
N VAL A 251 -2.20 6.99 -9.09
CA VAL A 251 -1.70 5.66 -9.47
C VAL A 251 -0.39 5.80 -10.24
N TYR A 252 -0.33 6.77 -11.16
CA TYR A 252 0.87 7.05 -11.94
C TYR A 252 2.03 7.58 -11.09
N ARG A 253 1.76 8.49 -10.15
CA ARG A 253 2.78 8.98 -9.21
C ARG A 253 3.34 7.87 -8.33
N MET A 254 2.46 7.01 -7.80
CA MET A 254 2.88 5.81 -7.07
C MET A 254 3.70 4.86 -7.95
N GLY A 255 3.28 4.66 -9.20
CA GLY A 255 3.97 3.82 -10.17
C GLY A 255 5.40 4.27 -10.44
N GLN A 256 5.68 5.57 -10.43
CA GLN A 256 7.05 6.10 -10.61
C GLN A 256 7.98 5.58 -9.50
N TYR A 257 7.55 5.63 -8.23
CA TYR A 257 8.35 5.13 -7.12
C TYR A 257 8.41 3.59 -7.08
N LEU A 258 7.37 2.89 -7.53
CA LEU A 258 7.39 1.43 -7.61
C LEU A 258 8.43 0.90 -8.61
N LEU A 259 8.75 1.66 -9.66
CA LEU A 259 9.81 1.28 -10.61
C LEU A 259 11.20 1.20 -9.95
N ASP A 260 11.43 1.96 -8.88
CA ASP A 260 12.68 1.93 -8.11
C ASP A 260 12.75 0.74 -7.14
N LEU A 261 11.62 0.07 -6.91
CA LEU A 261 11.49 -1.13 -6.08
C LEU A 261 11.61 -2.44 -6.88
N ILE A 262 11.72 -2.35 -8.22
CA ILE A 262 11.97 -3.49 -9.09
C ILE A 262 13.46 -3.83 -9.09
N ASP A 263 13.81 -5.01 -8.57
CA ASP A 263 15.16 -5.56 -8.70
C ASP A 263 15.54 -5.83 -10.15
N GLN A 264 16.47 -5.03 -10.68
CA GLN A 264 16.94 -5.15 -12.06
C GLN A 264 17.59 -6.52 -12.34
N ARG A 265 18.20 -7.14 -11.33
CA ARG A 265 18.88 -8.44 -11.47
C ARG A 265 17.92 -9.61 -11.67
N GLN A 266 16.66 -9.42 -11.31
CA GLN A 266 15.60 -10.42 -11.44
C GLN A 266 14.80 -10.22 -12.73
N ILE A 267 15.16 -9.24 -13.56
CA ILE A 267 14.48 -9.00 -14.83
C ILE A 267 14.82 -10.08 -15.84
N THR A 268 13.77 -10.71 -16.36
CA THR A 268 13.85 -11.71 -17.42
C THR A 268 13.27 -11.17 -18.73
N ILE A 269 13.48 -11.93 -19.80
CA ILE A 269 12.95 -11.62 -21.14
C ILE A 269 11.43 -11.58 -21.10
N GLU A 270 10.81 -12.53 -20.38
CA GLU A 270 9.37 -12.63 -20.18
C GLU A 270 8.80 -11.40 -19.47
N ILE A 271 9.53 -10.85 -18.50
CA ILE A 271 9.12 -9.62 -17.80
C ILE A 271 9.16 -8.42 -18.76
N CYS A 272 10.25 -8.26 -19.52
CA CYS A 272 10.37 -7.21 -20.53
C CYS A 272 9.26 -7.32 -21.60
N ALA A 273 8.96 -8.54 -22.03
CA ALA A 273 7.88 -8.86 -22.95
C ALA A 273 6.51 -8.42 -22.42
N GLN A 274 6.19 -8.75 -21.16
CA GLN A 274 4.93 -8.36 -20.53
C GLN A 274 4.79 -6.83 -20.44
N LEU A 275 5.89 -6.13 -20.13
CA LEU A 275 5.91 -4.66 -20.09
C LEU A 275 5.65 -4.05 -21.48
N ILE A 276 6.32 -4.54 -22.52
CA ILE A 276 6.11 -4.09 -23.91
C ILE A 276 4.67 -4.34 -24.36
N GLU A 277 4.13 -5.54 -24.09
CA GLU A 277 2.76 -5.88 -24.45
C GLU A 277 1.75 -4.97 -23.76
N ALA A 278 1.95 -4.68 -22.48
CA ALA A 278 1.08 -3.79 -21.71
C ALA A 278 1.13 -2.34 -22.23
N LEU A 279 2.32 -1.81 -22.52
CA LEU A 279 2.49 -0.48 -23.12
C LEU A 279 1.81 -0.39 -24.50
N ASN A 280 2.02 -1.37 -25.39
CA ASN A 280 1.42 -1.39 -26.73
C ASN A 280 -0.12 -1.41 -26.68
N LYS A 281 -0.71 -2.20 -25.77
CA LYS A 281 -2.17 -2.24 -25.58
C LYS A 281 -2.72 -0.89 -25.13
N ARG A 282 -1.94 -0.12 -24.36
CA ARG A 282 -2.37 1.17 -23.84
C ARG A 282 -2.30 2.28 -24.88
N ILE A 283 -1.24 2.31 -25.70
CA ILE A 283 -1.12 3.20 -26.86
C ILE A 283 -2.31 3.03 -27.80
N SER A 284 -2.72 1.79 -28.07
CA SER A 284 -3.86 1.50 -28.96
C SER A 284 -5.24 1.94 -28.42
N LYS A 285 -5.33 2.43 -27.18
CA LYS A 285 -6.57 2.81 -26.50
C LYS A 285 -6.60 4.26 -25.99
N SER A 286 -5.47 4.99 -26.03
CA SER A 286 -5.39 6.34 -25.44
C SER A 286 -6.14 7.42 -26.24
N GLU A 287 -6.69 7.08 -27.41
CA GLU A 287 -7.47 8.01 -28.25
C GLU A 287 -8.82 8.43 -27.62
N GLU A 288 -9.27 7.76 -26.54
CA GLU A 288 -10.55 8.06 -25.84
C GLU A 288 -10.40 8.73 -24.46
N ASP A 289 -9.20 8.75 -23.87
CA ASP A 289 -8.97 9.25 -22.49
C ASP A 289 -8.22 10.59 -22.51
N GLU A 290 -8.66 11.59 -21.73
CA GLU A 290 -7.93 12.85 -21.55
C GLU A 290 -6.51 12.57 -21.01
N THR A 291 -5.48 12.88 -21.80
CA THR A 291 -4.09 12.70 -21.38
C THR A 291 -3.74 13.67 -20.26
N SER A 292 -3.47 13.14 -19.08
CA SER A 292 -2.95 13.94 -17.96
C SER A 292 -1.42 13.90 -17.93
N ASP A 293 -0.76 15.01 -17.59
CA ASP A 293 0.70 15.10 -17.43
C ASP A 293 1.30 13.97 -16.55
N GLY A 294 0.54 13.45 -15.59
CA GLY A 294 0.96 12.36 -14.73
C GLY A 294 1.09 11.01 -15.45
N LEU A 295 0.22 10.78 -16.44
CA LEU A 295 0.19 9.58 -17.28
C LEU A 295 1.44 9.51 -18.18
N GLU A 296 1.71 10.60 -18.91
CA GLU A 296 2.84 10.69 -19.84
C GLU A 296 4.16 10.46 -19.10
N ARG A 297 4.39 11.17 -17.99
CA ARG A 297 5.62 10.99 -17.17
C ARG A 297 5.78 9.57 -16.64
N PHE A 298 4.70 8.93 -16.22
CA PHE A 298 4.78 7.54 -15.75
C PHE A 298 5.20 6.61 -16.88
N PHE A 299 4.60 6.71 -18.07
CA PHE A 299 4.98 5.86 -19.19
C PHE A 299 6.39 6.14 -19.72
N THR A 300 6.81 7.40 -19.79
CA THR A 300 8.20 7.75 -20.12
C THR A 300 9.18 7.09 -19.15
N ASN A 301 8.88 7.13 -17.84
CA ASN A 301 9.72 6.46 -16.84
C ASN A 301 9.75 4.94 -17.00
N VAL A 302 8.61 4.31 -17.28
CA VAL A 302 8.54 2.86 -17.57
C VAL A 302 9.40 2.52 -18.79
N THR A 303 9.28 3.31 -19.86
CA THR A 303 10.02 3.13 -21.12
C THR A 303 11.54 3.27 -20.90
N SER A 304 11.95 4.28 -20.15
CA SER A 304 13.35 4.49 -19.77
C SER A 304 13.92 3.34 -18.92
N LYS A 305 13.15 2.83 -17.96
CA LYS A 305 13.54 1.66 -17.14
C LYS A 305 13.62 0.39 -17.99
N LEU A 306 12.66 0.17 -18.89
CA LEU A 306 12.68 -0.92 -19.85
C LEU A 306 13.94 -0.88 -20.73
N ALA A 307 14.36 0.30 -21.20
CA ALA A 307 15.62 0.48 -21.92
C ALA A 307 16.82 -0.07 -21.13
N THR A 308 16.89 0.32 -19.86
CA THR A 308 17.96 -0.09 -18.93
C THR A 308 17.95 -1.61 -18.74
N TYR A 309 16.77 -2.21 -18.55
CA TYR A 309 16.62 -3.65 -18.40
C TYR A 309 17.07 -4.41 -19.64
N LEU A 310 16.63 -3.97 -20.81
CA LEU A 310 17.02 -4.59 -22.08
C LEU A 310 18.53 -4.48 -22.35
N GLN A 311 19.15 -3.35 -22.00
CA GLN A 311 20.62 -3.19 -22.07
C GLN A 311 21.36 -4.18 -21.15
N GLN A 312 20.83 -4.52 -19.97
CA GLN A 312 21.46 -5.52 -19.10
C GLN A 312 21.41 -6.92 -19.70
N LEU A 313 20.31 -7.26 -20.38
CA LEU A 313 20.17 -8.54 -21.08
C LEU A 313 21.16 -8.72 -22.24
N LYS A 314 21.79 -7.64 -22.74
CA LYS A 314 22.89 -7.66 -23.73
C LYS A 314 24.15 -8.40 -23.25
N SER A 315 24.31 -8.54 -21.93
CA SER A 315 25.45 -9.27 -21.35
C SER A 315 25.27 -10.79 -21.41
N LEU A 316 24.13 -11.28 -21.91
CA LEU A 316 23.81 -12.70 -22.02
C LEU A 316 24.42 -13.34 -23.27
N PRO A 317 24.50 -14.68 -23.34
CA PRO A 317 24.96 -15.40 -24.53
C PRO A 317 24.14 -15.08 -25.81
N GLU A 318 24.82 -15.05 -26.96
CA GLU A 318 24.30 -14.61 -28.26
C GLU A 318 23.06 -15.40 -28.76
N ASN A 319 22.91 -16.66 -28.34
CA ASN A 319 21.72 -17.47 -28.63
C ASN A 319 20.46 -16.95 -27.91
N ILE A 320 20.62 -16.34 -26.73
CA ILE A 320 19.52 -15.73 -25.96
C ILE A 320 19.13 -14.38 -26.58
N HIS A 321 20.09 -13.63 -27.13
CA HIS A 321 19.82 -12.35 -27.82
C HIS A 321 18.84 -12.49 -28.99
N ARG A 322 18.93 -13.59 -29.75
CA ARG A 322 17.99 -13.85 -30.86
C ARG A 322 16.55 -14.03 -30.39
N GLU A 323 16.35 -14.71 -29.27
CA GLU A 323 15.03 -14.91 -28.68
C GLU A 323 14.47 -13.59 -28.14
N ILE A 324 15.31 -12.78 -27.48
CA ILE A 324 14.97 -11.42 -27.01
C ILE A 324 14.52 -10.54 -28.17
N VAL A 325 15.33 -10.44 -29.22
CA VAL A 325 15.03 -9.61 -30.39
C VAL A 325 13.80 -10.13 -31.13
N SER A 326 13.66 -11.44 -31.33
CA SER A 326 12.44 -12.05 -31.92
C SER A 326 11.19 -11.67 -31.12
N PHE A 327 11.27 -11.74 -29.80
CA PHE A 327 10.12 -11.56 -28.92
C PHE A 327 9.73 -10.09 -28.81
N ILE A 328 10.70 -9.17 -28.64
CA ILE A 328 10.46 -7.72 -28.65
C ILE A 328 9.84 -7.30 -29.98
N LEU A 329 10.38 -7.80 -31.09
CA LEU A 329 9.86 -7.48 -32.43
C LEU A 329 8.49 -8.09 -32.69
N ALA A 330 8.19 -9.29 -32.16
CA ALA A 330 6.86 -9.87 -32.22
C ALA A 330 5.85 -9.08 -31.37
N ALA A 331 6.25 -8.62 -30.18
CA ALA A 331 5.43 -7.79 -29.30
C ALA A 331 5.10 -6.42 -29.92
N LEU A 332 6.01 -5.86 -30.72
CA LEU A 332 5.83 -4.62 -31.50
C LEU A 332 5.16 -4.82 -32.86
N ALA A 333 5.18 -6.04 -33.41
CA ALA A 333 4.50 -6.38 -34.66
C ALA A 333 2.98 -6.58 -34.50
N LEU A 334 2.49 -6.68 -33.25
CA LEU A 334 1.07 -6.55 -32.94
C LEU A 334 0.57 -5.17 -33.42
N PRO A 335 -0.54 -5.11 -34.17
CA PRO A 335 -0.88 -3.94 -34.96
C PRO A 335 -1.27 -2.77 -34.07
N LEU A 336 -0.36 -1.81 -33.90
CA LEU A 336 -0.71 -0.41 -33.65
C LEU A 336 -1.58 0.05 -34.84
N LYS A 337 -2.90 -0.13 -34.74
CA LYS A 337 -3.84 0.51 -35.65
C LYS A 337 -3.83 1.99 -35.31
N ARG A 338 -3.29 2.79 -36.23
CA ARG A 338 -3.40 4.26 -36.21
C ARG A 338 -4.87 4.65 -36.35
N GLU A 339 -5.46 5.30 -35.35
CA GLU A 339 -6.67 6.10 -35.53
C GLU A 339 -6.53 7.52 -34.94
N ASN A 340 -5.37 8.13 -35.17
CA ASN A 340 -5.05 9.55 -34.99
C ASN A 340 -4.74 10.02 -33.56
N GLY A 341 -3.43 10.24 -33.33
CA GLY A 341 -2.94 11.42 -32.60
C GLY A 341 -2.51 11.20 -31.16
N GLU A 342 -1.26 10.76 -30.97
CA GLU A 342 -0.29 11.39 -30.05
C GLU A 342 1.13 10.95 -30.45
N ILE A 343 1.92 11.89 -31.00
CA ILE A 343 3.17 11.60 -31.72
C ILE A 343 4.39 11.53 -30.79
N SER A 344 4.33 12.07 -29.56
CA SER A 344 5.50 12.12 -28.65
C SER A 344 5.86 10.74 -28.09
N PHE A 345 4.87 10.01 -27.58
CA PHE A 345 5.11 8.77 -26.83
C PHE A 345 5.46 7.58 -27.74
N GLU A 346 4.78 7.40 -28.87
CA GLU A 346 5.13 6.36 -29.86
C GLU A 346 6.56 6.56 -30.37
N LYS A 347 6.98 7.81 -30.58
CA LYS A 347 8.33 8.16 -31.02
C LYS A 347 9.37 7.91 -29.94
N GLU A 348 9.10 8.24 -28.67
CA GLU A 348 10.01 7.97 -27.56
C GLU A 348 10.20 6.45 -27.35
N MET A 349 9.10 5.68 -27.35
CA MET A 349 9.16 4.22 -27.27
C MET A 349 9.88 3.60 -28.47
N ALA A 350 9.58 4.07 -29.70
CA ALA A 350 10.29 3.61 -30.89
C ALA A 350 11.77 3.94 -30.86
N ASN A 351 12.17 5.14 -30.39
CA ASN A 351 13.57 5.55 -30.22
C ASN A 351 14.29 4.67 -29.19
N THR A 352 13.68 4.44 -28.04
CA THR A 352 14.24 3.59 -26.99
C THR A 352 14.47 2.16 -27.49
N ILE A 353 13.48 1.60 -28.19
CA ILE A 353 13.58 0.24 -28.71
C ILE A 353 14.54 0.17 -29.91
N TRP A 354 14.59 1.21 -30.75
CA TRP A 354 15.56 1.34 -31.85
C TRP A 354 17.01 1.30 -31.36
N LEU A 355 17.32 2.08 -30.31
CA LEU A 355 18.65 2.12 -29.70
C LEU A 355 19.07 0.74 -29.17
N VAL A 356 18.14 0.02 -28.56
CA VAL A 356 18.39 -1.32 -28.00
C VAL A 356 18.53 -2.37 -29.10
N ILE A 357 17.63 -2.40 -30.09
CA ILE A 357 17.65 -3.38 -31.18
C ILE A 357 18.86 -3.18 -32.09
N GLY A 358 19.17 -1.93 -32.44
CA GLY A 358 20.34 -1.58 -33.25
C GLY A 358 21.65 -2.04 -32.62
N GLU A 359 21.71 -2.09 -31.29
CA GLU A 359 22.87 -2.57 -30.53
C GLU A 359 22.89 -4.09 -30.29
N LEU A 360 21.74 -4.77 -30.35
CA LEU A 360 21.60 -6.22 -30.16
C LEU A 360 21.78 -7.03 -31.45
N LEU A 361 21.56 -6.40 -32.61
CA LEU A 361 21.75 -7.02 -33.92
C LEU A 361 23.24 -6.97 -34.32
N THR A 362 23.98 -8.01 -33.96
CA THR A 362 25.44 -8.09 -34.22
C THR A 362 25.79 -8.64 -35.60
N SER A 363 24.84 -9.25 -36.31
CA SER A 363 25.08 -9.84 -37.63
C SER A 363 24.18 -9.32 -38.75
N GLU A 364 24.76 -9.19 -39.95
CA GLU A 364 24.06 -8.78 -41.19
C GLU A 364 22.91 -9.73 -41.55
N LYS A 365 23.01 -11.00 -41.13
CA LYS A 365 21.97 -12.03 -41.32
C LYS A 365 20.75 -11.77 -40.44
N GLU A 366 20.92 -11.31 -39.21
CA GLU A 366 19.81 -10.98 -38.30
C GLU A 366 19.11 -9.71 -38.74
N VAL A 367 19.86 -8.69 -39.18
CA VAL A 367 19.29 -7.45 -39.74
C VAL A 367 18.34 -7.75 -40.91
N ARG A 368 18.69 -8.72 -41.78
CA ARG A 368 17.82 -9.14 -42.89
C ARG A 368 16.57 -9.90 -42.44
N ILE A 369 16.67 -10.72 -41.40
CA ILE A 369 15.52 -11.46 -40.85
C ILE A 369 14.48 -10.49 -40.26
N TYR A 370 14.94 -9.42 -39.61
CA TYR A 370 14.10 -8.46 -38.92
C TYR A 370 13.87 -7.15 -39.69
N GLU A 371 14.35 -7.07 -40.92
CA GLU A 371 14.30 -5.87 -41.77
C GLU A 371 12.92 -5.18 -41.82
N PRO A 372 11.79 -5.90 -41.92
CA PRO A 372 10.46 -5.25 -41.94
C PRO A 372 10.12 -4.54 -40.63
N CYS A 373 10.48 -5.13 -39.49
CA CYS A 373 10.22 -4.54 -38.18
C CYS A 373 11.20 -3.40 -37.88
N ILE A 374 12.47 -3.57 -38.23
CA ILE A 374 13.51 -2.53 -38.15
C ILE A 374 13.08 -1.30 -38.96
N LYS A 375 12.67 -1.47 -40.22
CA LYS A 375 12.18 -0.35 -41.06
C LYS A 375 10.98 0.36 -40.44
N ARG A 376 10.08 -0.38 -39.79
CA ARG A 376 8.91 0.21 -39.11
C ARG A 376 9.29 0.98 -37.86
N ILE A 377 10.14 0.42 -36.99
CA ILE A 377 10.63 1.10 -35.79
C ILE A 377 11.42 2.36 -36.18
N HIS A 378 12.31 2.26 -37.17
CA HIS A 378 13.03 3.41 -37.73
C HIS A 378 12.06 4.47 -38.28
N SER A 379 11.00 4.08 -38.99
CA SER A 379 10.02 5.04 -39.49
C SER A 379 9.25 5.77 -38.38
N LEU A 380 9.04 5.13 -37.23
CA LEU A 380 8.38 5.75 -36.06
C LEU A 380 9.36 6.62 -35.26
N ALA A 381 10.61 6.15 -35.10
CA ALA A 381 11.70 6.86 -34.43
C ALA A 381 12.13 8.12 -35.17
N CYS A 382 12.23 8.03 -36.50
CA CYS A 382 12.71 9.07 -37.40
C CYS A 382 11.58 9.79 -38.16
N ASP A 383 10.31 9.64 -37.74
CA ASP A 383 9.22 10.51 -38.22
C ASP A 383 9.49 11.93 -37.67
N ASP A 384 10.38 12.64 -38.36
CA ASP A 384 10.49 14.10 -38.37
C ASP A 384 9.65 14.55 -39.57
N ARG A 385 8.44 15.04 -39.29
CA ARG A 385 7.85 16.04 -40.17
C ARG A 385 8.54 17.38 -39.95
#